data_AF-A0A3N5I784-F1
#
_entry.id   AF-A0A3N5I784-F1
#
_cell.length_a   1.000
_cell.length_b   1.000
_cell.length_c   1.000
_cell.angle_alpha   90.00
_cell.angle_beta   90.00
_cell.angle_gamma   90.00
#
_symmetry.space_group_name_H-M   'P 1'
#
loop_
_entity.id
_entity.type
_entity.pdbx_description
1 polymer ?
#
loop_
_entity_poly.entity_id
_entity_poly.type
_entity_poly.pdbx_seq_one_letter_code
_entity_poly.pdbx_strand_id
1 'polypeptide(L)'
;APPLPTPRRSWALGGFVRRFIDARPGSERVALVATGGISHWIGVPNTGHINPEWDRRVLDAIAEGRGEELAGLTWEQIERDGGNGGQEIRNWIAVLGAVPGVKGEVLVYEPVKEWLTGCGAVWMQV
;
A
#
# COMPACT_ATOMS: atom_id res chain seq x y z
N ALA A 1 1.80 -6.86 15.70
CA ALA A 1 2.82 -7.82 16.19
C ALA A 1 3.23 -8.72 15.03
N PRO A 2 4.53 -8.96 14.81
CA PRO A 2 5.01 -9.94 13.84
C PRO A 2 4.68 -11.39 14.27
N PRO A 3 4.67 -12.36 13.32
CA PRO A 3 4.96 -12.16 11.90
C PRO A 3 3.78 -11.53 11.14
N LEU A 4 4.07 -10.52 10.32
CA LEU A 4 3.13 -10.01 9.33
C LEU A 4 3.22 -10.85 8.04
N PRO A 5 2.16 -10.91 7.21
CA PRO A 5 2.27 -11.52 5.89
C PRO A 5 3.39 -10.84 5.09
N THR A 6 4.12 -11.61 4.28
CA THR A 6 5.09 -11.00 3.36
C THR A 6 4.37 -10.12 2.34
N PRO A 7 5.01 -9.07 1.80
CA PRO A 7 4.43 -8.29 0.69
C PRO A 7 3.96 -9.17 -0.47
N ARG A 8 4.73 -10.21 -0.80
CA ARG A 8 4.37 -11.26 -1.76
C ARG A 8 3.06 -11.98 -1.44
N ARG A 9 2.83 -12.29 -0.16
CA ARG A 9 1.59 -12.95 0.30
C ARG A 9 0.39 -12.00 0.20
N SER A 10 0.57 -10.72 0.50
CA SER A 10 -0.46 -9.69 0.32
C SER A 10 -0.86 -9.54 -1.15
N TRP A 11 0.11 -9.50 -2.07
CA TRP A 11 -0.15 -9.51 -3.52
C TRP A 11 -0.99 -10.73 -3.95
N ALA A 12 -0.58 -11.92 -3.50
CA ALA A 12 -1.31 -13.15 -3.81
C ALA A 12 -2.74 -13.18 -3.25
N LEU A 13 -2.97 -12.57 -2.08
CA LEU A 13 -4.30 -12.39 -1.50
C LEU A 13 -5.18 -11.53 -2.41
N GLY A 14 -4.64 -10.43 -2.94
CA GLY A 14 -5.31 -9.61 -3.94
C GLY A 14 -5.81 -10.41 -5.15
N GLY A 15 -4.91 -11.19 -5.75
CA GLY A 15 -5.27 -12.05 -6.88
C GLY A 15 -6.34 -13.09 -6.53
N PHE A 16 -6.34 -13.59 -5.30
CA PHE A 16 -7.42 -14.47 -4.81
C PHE A 16 -8.76 -13.73 -4.70
N VAL A 17 -8.77 -12.53 -4.12
CA VAL A 17 -9.97 -11.69 -4.00
C VAL A 17 -10.54 -11.37 -5.39
N ARG A 18 -9.69 -11.05 -6.36
CA ARG A 18 -10.13 -10.83 -7.74
C ARG A 18 -10.84 -12.04 -8.34
N ARG A 19 -10.24 -13.23 -8.25
CA ARG A 19 -10.87 -14.47 -8.73
C ARG A 19 -12.20 -14.75 -8.04
N PHE A 20 -12.31 -14.45 -6.75
CA PHE A 20 -13.57 -14.59 -6.03
C PHE A 20 -14.63 -13.63 -6.57
N ILE A 21 -14.28 -12.36 -6.79
CA ILE A 21 -15.20 -11.35 -7.36
C ILE A 21 -15.66 -11.79 -8.75
N ASP A 22 -14.75 -12.20 -9.63
CA ASP A 22 -15.07 -12.62 -11.00
C ASP A 22 -15.97 -13.87 -11.06
N ALA A 23 -15.91 -14.75 -10.05
CA ALA A 23 -16.70 -15.99 -9.99
C ALA A 23 -18.13 -15.78 -9.45
N ARG A 24 -18.46 -14.59 -8.94
CA ARG A 24 -19.80 -14.32 -8.40
C ARG A 24 -20.82 -14.15 -9.54
N PRO A 25 -22.04 -14.69 -9.41
CA PRO A 25 -23.06 -14.62 -10.45
C PRO A 25 -23.81 -13.27 -10.52
N GLY A 26 -23.49 -12.32 -9.65
CA GLY A 26 -24.19 -11.03 -9.57
C GLY A 26 -23.59 -9.98 -10.51
N SER A 27 -24.36 -8.93 -10.77
CA SER A 27 -23.98 -7.78 -11.61
C SER A 27 -23.53 -6.56 -10.79
N GLU A 28 -23.16 -6.78 -9.53
CA GLU A 28 -22.74 -5.69 -8.65
C GLU A 28 -21.42 -5.08 -9.12
N ARG A 29 -21.31 -3.75 -9.00
CA ARG A 29 -20.05 -3.05 -9.16
C ARG A 29 -19.30 -3.12 -7.84
N VAL A 30 -18.09 -3.67 -7.85
CA VAL A 30 -17.26 -3.82 -6.65
C VAL A 30 -16.16 -2.77 -6.64
N ALA A 31 -16.04 -2.02 -5.54
CA ALA A 31 -14.91 -1.14 -5.27
C ALA A 31 -13.97 -1.82 -4.27
N LEU A 32 -12.66 -1.67 -4.48
CA LEU A 32 -11.63 -2.12 -3.56
C LEU A 32 -10.98 -0.90 -2.92
N VAL A 33 -10.80 -0.93 -1.60
CA VAL A 33 -10.19 0.16 -0.83
C VAL A 33 -9.08 -0.42 0.04
N ALA A 34 -7.90 0.16 -0.06
CA ALA A 34 -6.79 -0.05 0.86
C ALA A 34 -6.65 1.18 1.76
N THR A 35 -6.30 0.95 3.02
CA THR A 35 -6.07 2.02 4.00
C THR A 35 -4.79 1.76 4.79
N GLY A 36 -4.31 2.81 5.46
CA GLY A 36 -3.06 2.81 6.20
C GLY A 36 -1.89 3.38 5.40
N GLY A 37 -0.74 3.52 6.05
CA GLY A 37 0.46 4.13 5.50
C GLY A 37 0.47 5.67 5.59
N ILE A 38 1.50 6.33 5.04
CA ILE A 38 2.68 5.71 4.41
C ILE A 38 3.82 5.68 5.43
N SER A 39 4.86 6.51 5.30
CA SER A 39 5.97 6.48 6.25
C SER A 39 5.54 7.05 7.60
N HIS A 40 5.79 6.28 8.65
CA HIS A 40 5.65 6.72 10.04
C HIS A 40 6.33 5.73 11.00
N TRP A 41 6.91 6.31 12.05
CA TRP A 41 7.48 5.59 13.18
C TRP A 41 6.65 5.94 14.41
N ILE A 42 6.13 4.91 15.10
CA ILE A 42 5.29 5.10 16.29
C ILE A 42 5.76 4.17 17.39
N GLY A 43 5.98 4.73 18.58
CA GLY A 43 6.37 3.98 19.78
C GLY A 43 7.81 3.46 19.75
N VAL A 44 8.65 4.02 18.88
CA VAL A 44 10.06 3.65 18.69
C VAL A 44 10.96 4.90 18.69
N PRO A 45 12.31 4.79 18.82
CA PRO A 45 13.19 5.95 18.94
C PRO A 45 13.04 7.02 17.85
N ASN A 46 12.70 6.62 16.62
CA ASN A 46 12.50 7.54 15.48
C ASN A 46 11.08 8.10 15.38
N THR A 47 10.26 8.03 16.44
CA THR A 47 8.87 8.49 16.41
C THR A 47 8.76 9.94 15.94
N GLY A 48 7.84 10.21 15.01
CA GLY A 48 7.65 11.52 14.40
C GLY A 48 8.47 11.79 13.14
N HIS A 49 9.39 10.89 12.78
CA HIS A 49 10.03 10.93 11.47
C HIS A 49 9.01 10.59 10.36
N ILE A 50 9.09 11.32 9.25
CA ILE A 50 8.35 11.08 8.01
C ILE A 50 9.39 11.09 6.90
N ASN A 51 9.27 10.16 5.96
CA ASN A 51 10.16 10.04 4.80
C ASN A 51 9.39 10.29 3.48
N PRO A 52 9.31 11.55 3.03
CA PRO A 52 8.59 11.90 1.80
C PRO A 52 9.15 11.30 0.51
N GLU A 53 10.44 10.99 0.48
CA GLU A 53 11.04 10.35 -0.70
C GLU A 53 10.53 8.92 -0.86
N TRP A 54 10.51 8.17 0.24
CA TRP A 54 9.91 6.84 0.29
C TRP A 54 8.42 6.88 -0.05
N ASP A 55 7.68 7.83 0.53
CA ASP A 55 6.24 7.94 0.32
C ASP A 55 5.90 8.17 -1.15
N ARG A 56 6.59 9.11 -1.79
CA ARG A 56 6.42 9.41 -3.22
C ARG A 56 6.75 8.19 -4.07
N ARG A 57 7.84 7.47 -3.77
CA ARG A 57 8.18 6.24 -4.48
C ARG A 57 7.06 5.19 -4.39
N VAL A 58 6.50 4.98 -3.20
CA VAL A 58 5.40 4.03 -2.99
C VAL A 58 4.16 4.48 -3.75
N LEU A 59 3.76 5.75 -3.63
CA LEU A 59 2.62 6.33 -4.35
C LEU A 59 2.78 6.24 -5.86
N ASP A 60 3.95 6.56 -6.39
CA ASP A 60 4.25 6.46 -7.82
C ASP A 60 4.17 5.01 -8.31
N ALA A 61 4.64 4.04 -7.50
CA ALA A 61 4.52 2.63 -7.82
C ALA A 61 3.05 2.17 -7.82
N ILE A 62 2.23 2.65 -6.89
CA ILE A 62 0.79 2.37 -6.85
C ILE A 62 0.11 2.97 -8.09
N ALA A 63 0.34 4.26 -8.36
CA ALA A 63 -0.28 4.98 -9.47
C ALA A 63 0.10 4.40 -10.84
N GLU A 64 1.32 3.90 -11.00
CA GLU A 64 1.76 3.28 -12.25
C GLU A 64 1.44 1.77 -12.34
N GLY A 65 0.70 1.23 -11.38
CA GLY A 65 0.32 -0.19 -11.37
C GLY A 65 1.48 -1.15 -11.15
N ARG A 66 2.61 -0.68 -10.61
CA ARG A 66 3.85 -1.45 -10.37
C ARG A 66 3.80 -2.25 -9.07
N GLY A 67 2.67 -2.88 -8.76
CA GLY A 67 2.51 -3.60 -7.48
C GLY A 67 3.41 -4.84 -7.32
N GLU A 68 3.90 -5.43 -8.41
CA GLU A 68 4.94 -6.47 -8.39
C GLU A 68 6.28 -5.96 -7.80
N GLU A 69 6.64 -4.70 -8.05
CA GLU A 69 7.81 -4.05 -7.44
C GLU A 69 7.65 -4.00 -5.91
N LEU A 70 6.50 -3.51 -5.45
CA LEU A 70 6.18 -3.40 -4.02
C LEU A 70 6.08 -4.78 -3.34
N ALA A 71 5.55 -5.77 -4.04
CA ALA A 71 5.48 -7.16 -3.58
C ALA A 71 6.87 -7.81 -3.42
N GLY A 72 7.92 -7.22 -4.01
CA GLY A 72 9.32 -7.63 -3.88
C GLY A 72 10.04 -7.07 -2.65
N LEU A 73 9.44 -6.10 -1.95
CA LEU A 73 10.04 -5.51 -0.75
C LEU A 73 10.18 -6.52 0.38
N THR A 74 11.25 -6.42 1.16
CA THR A 74 11.41 -7.16 2.41
C THR A 74 10.83 -6.40 3.61
N TRP A 75 10.67 -7.10 4.74
CA TRP A 75 10.27 -6.48 5.99
C TRP A 75 11.22 -5.33 6.38
N GLU A 76 12.53 -5.60 6.30
CA GLU A 76 13.60 -4.71 6.73
C GLU A 76 13.72 -3.48 5.84
N GLN A 77 13.49 -3.61 4.52
CA GLN A 77 13.48 -2.48 3.61
C GLN A 77 12.35 -1.51 3.94
N ILE A 78 11.14 -2.03 4.20
CA ILE A 78 10.00 -1.20 4.58
C ILE A 78 10.23 -0.56 5.95
N GLU A 79 10.76 -1.30 6.92
CA GLU A 79 11.01 -0.75 8.26
C GLU A 79 12.09 0.33 8.25
N ARG A 80 13.14 0.16 7.44
CA ARG A 80 14.22 1.14 7.30
C ARG A 80 13.72 2.45 6.68
N ASP A 81 12.95 2.37 5.59
CA ASP A 81 12.64 3.54 4.77
C ASP A 81 11.25 4.14 5.07
N GLY A 82 10.30 3.33 5.56
CA GLY A 82 8.93 3.73 5.89
C GLY A 82 8.52 3.55 7.35
N GLY A 83 9.38 2.96 8.18
CA GLY A 83 9.12 2.75 9.60
C GLY A 83 8.25 1.55 9.93
N ASN A 84 8.07 1.31 11.23
CA ASN A 84 7.25 0.20 11.71
C ASN A 84 5.78 0.36 11.29
N GLY A 85 5.31 1.61 11.15
CA GLY A 85 3.99 1.94 10.61
C GLY A 85 3.88 1.80 9.09
N GLY A 86 4.96 2.07 8.36
CA GLY A 86 5.02 1.88 6.90
C GLY A 86 4.75 0.45 6.43
N GLN A 87 4.74 -0.53 7.34
CA GLN A 87 4.36 -1.91 7.04
C GLN A 87 2.90 -2.06 6.55
N GLU A 88 2.06 -1.05 6.80
CA GLU A 88 0.68 -0.94 6.33
C GLU A 88 0.53 -0.88 4.80
N ILE A 89 1.60 -0.56 4.05
CA ILE A 89 1.57 -0.57 2.57
C ILE A 89 1.18 -1.95 2.00
N ARG A 90 1.26 -3.02 2.79
CA ARG A 90 0.74 -4.36 2.43
C ARG A 90 -0.73 -4.37 2.05
N ASN A 91 -1.55 -3.49 2.61
CA ASN A 91 -2.96 -3.37 2.25
C ASN A 91 -3.09 -2.88 0.81
N TRP A 92 -2.28 -1.89 0.44
CA TRP A 92 -2.21 -1.35 -0.93
C TRP A 92 -1.71 -2.40 -1.92
N ILE A 93 -0.70 -3.18 -1.55
CA ILE A 93 -0.19 -4.30 -2.35
C ILE A 93 -1.27 -5.35 -2.60
N ALA A 94 -2.14 -5.61 -1.63
CA ALA A 94 -3.28 -6.52 -1.82
C ALA A 94 -4.29 -5.96 -2.83
N VAL A 95 -4.61 -4.67 -2.79
CA VAL A 95 -5.47 -4.06 -3.82
C VAL A 95 -4.82 -4.13 -5.19
N LEU A 96 -3.54 -3.76 -5.32
CA LEU A 96 -2.81 -3.85 -6.59
C LEU A 96 -2.76 -5.29 -7.13
N GLY A 97 -2.66 -6.30 -6.25
CA GLY A 97 -2.72 -7.70 -6.65
C GLY A 97 -4.08 -8.15 -7.16
N ALA A 98 -5.16 -7.46 -6.77
CA ALA A 98 -6.50 -7.69 -7.30
C ALA A 98 -6.73 -7.00 -8.65
N VAL A 99 -5.97 -5.94 -8.97
CA VAL A 99 -6.08 -5.17 -10.21
C VAL A 99 -4.69 -4.97 -10.87
N PRO A 100 -4.00 -6.06 -11.25
CA PRO A 100 -2.62 -5.98 -11.73
C PRO A 100 -2.50 -5.14 -13.01
N GLY A 101 -1.56 -4.20 -13.02
CA GLY A 101 -1.27 -3.33 -14.17
C GLY A 101 -2.26 -2.17 -14.38
N VAL A 102 -3.32 -2.07 -13.56
CA VAL A 102 -4.20 -0.90 -13.58
C VAL A 102 -3.42 0.33 -13.09
N LYS A 103 -3.54 1.42 -13.83
CA LYS A 103 -2.94 2.71 -13.46
C LYS A 103 -3.95 3.60 -12.75
N GLY A 104 -3.43 4.62 -12.08
CA GLY A 104 -4.20 5.59 -11.32
C GLY A 104 -3.50 6.94 -11.24
N GLU A 105 -4.08 7.80 -10.43
CA GLU A 105 -3.64 9.16 -10.18
C GLU A 105 -3.39 9.36 -8.68
N VAL A 106 -2.23 9.89 -8.32
CA VAL A 106 -1.98 10.37 -6.96
C VAL A 106 -2.79 11.65 -6.78
N LEU A 107 -3.87 11.58 -5.99
CA LEU A 107 -4.76 12.72 -5.76
C LEU A 107 -4.15 13.74 -4.80
N VAL A 108 -3.45 13.25 -3.78
CA VAL A 108 -2.83 14.09 -2.75
C VAL A 108 -1.70 13.35 -2.08
N TYR A 109 -0.69 14.10 -1.66
CA TYR A 109 0.31 13.65 -0.70
C TYR A 109 0.73 14.82 0.18
N GLU A 110 0.70 14.63 1.50
CA GLU A 110 1.21 15.57 2.48
C GLU A 110 1.95 14.86 3.62
N PRO A 111 3.16 15.31 4.00
CA PRO A 111 3.79 14.88 5.25
C PRO A 111 3.16 15.62 6.43
N VAL A 112 2.11 15.04 7.03
CA VAL A 112 1.34 15.67 8.09
C VAL A 112 2.04 15.50 9.43
N LYS A 113 2.84 16.50 9.83
CA LYS A 113 3.67 16.46 11.03
C LYS A 113 2.85 16.29 12.31
N GLU A 114 1.69 16.92 12.38
CA GLU A 114 0.76 16.85 13.49
C GLU A 114 0.24 15.43 13.71
N TRP A 115 0.25 14.60 12.68
CA TRP A 115 -0.16 13.19 12.71
C TRP A 115 1.03 12.23 12.60
N LEU A 116 2.26 12.76 12.58
CA LEU A 116 3.51 12.00 12.53
C LEU A 116 3.58 11.02 11.35
N THR A 117 2.85 11.30 10.25
CA THR A 117 2.62 10.35 9.17
C THR A 117 2.59 11.03 7.80
N GLY A 118 3.18 10.37 6.80
CA GLY A 118 2.95 10.72 5.39
C GLY A 118 1.57 10.27 4.93
N CYS A 119 0.68 11.20 4.59
CA CYS A 119 -0.68 10.90 4.17
C CYS A 119 -0.83 11.07 2.66
N GLY A 120 -1.38 10.07 1.98
CA GLY A 120 -1.62 10.15 0.54
C GLY A 120 -2.85 9.36 0.11
N ALA A 121 -3.37 9.71 -1.06
CA ALA A 121 -4.47 9.00 -1.70
C ALA A 121 -4.18 8.77 -3.19
N VAL A 122 -4.51 7.58 -3.67
CA VAL A 122 -4.43 7.23 -5.10
C VAL A 122 -5.80 6.78 -5.56
N TRP A 123 -6.26 7.33 -6.68
CA TRP A 123 -7.46 6.88 -7.36
C TRP A 123 -7.08 6.00 -8.54
N MET A 124 -7.64 4.80 -8.61
CA MET A 124 -7.40 3.86 -9.70
C MET A 124 -8.72 3.59 -10.44
N GLN A 125 -8.72 3.78 -11.76
CA GLN A 125 -9.89 3.51 -12.57
C GLN A 125 -9.67 2.20 -13.33
N VAL A 126 -10.48 1.19 -12.98
CA VAL A 126 -10.51 -0.14 -13.59
C VAL A 126 -11.55 -0.18 -14.70
#